data_AF-A0AAV5VYJ2-F1
#
_entry.id   AF-A0AAV5VYJ2-F1
#
_cell.length_a   1.000
_cell.length_b   1.000
_cell.length_c   1.000
_cell.angle_alpha   90.00
_cell.angle_beta   90.00
_cell.angle_gamma   90.00
#
_symmetry.space_group_name_H-M   'P 1'
#
loop_
_entity.id
_entity.type
_entity.pdbx_description
1 polymer ?
#
loop_
_entity_poly.entity_id
_entity_poly.type
_entity_poly.pdbx_seq_one_letter_code
_entity_poly.pdbx_strand_id
1 'polypeptide(L)'
;YESGDPSTVLFFVITQIIQLLIAWLIGFLIVNDFSEYIDDTLYYGVIVAIGTTFYLLVYRQNLIVLAQLKRGPVINRYSVLKIYQIRENITIFRVITSIAQRLIFACMPPFIFYPIYKLVPPNIGYDGLRLVSVSMYDCLLTM
;
A
#
# COMPACT_ATOMS: atom_id res chain seq x y z
N TYR A 1 -12.38 2.50 28.73
CA TYR A 1 -12.51 1.85 27.40
C TYR A 1 -12.57 2.91 26.29
N GLU A 2 -12.01 4.11 26.49
CA GLU A 2 -12.26 5.26 25.58
C GLU A 2 -11.01 6.05 25.16
N SER A 3 -9.84 5.82 25.73
CA SER A 3 -8.60 6.40 25.20
C SER A 3 -7.98 5.43 24.20
N GLY A 4 -8.41 5.52 22.94
CA GLY A 4 -7.57 5.07 21.83
C GLY A 4 -6.16 5.63 22.04
N ASP A 5 -5.15 4.77 21.97
CA ASP A 5 -3.78 5.17 22.24
C ASP A 5 -3.43 6.31 21.26
N PRO A 6 -3.10 7.53 21.71
CA PRO A 6 -2.90 8.68 20.82
C PRO A 6 -1.83 8.40 19.76
N SER A 7 -0.96 7.41 20.02
CA SER A 7 0.06 6.92 19.11
C SER A 7 -0.48 6.36 17.79
N THR A 8 -1.58 5.60 17.77
CA THR A 8 -2.12 5.04 16.51
C THR A 8 -2.83 6.10 15.68
N VAL A 9 -3.60 6.99 16.31
CA VAL A 9 -4.26 8.10 15.60
C VAL A 9 -3.23 9.05 15.00
N LEU A 10 -2.21 9.42 15.78
CA LEU A 10 -1.11 10.26 15.31
C LEU A 10 -0.38 9.60 14.13
N PHE A 11 -0.12 8.29 14.21
CA PHE A 11 0.48 7.55 13.11
C PHE A 11 -0.35 7.65 11.83
N PHE A 12 -1.67 7.40 11.90
CA PHE A 12 -2.54 7.53 10.73
C PHE A 12 -2.57 8.96 10.17
N VAL A 13 -2.64 9.98 11.04
CA VAL A 13 -2.62 11.39 10.61
C VAL A 13 -1.31 11.74 9.90
N ILE A 14 -0.17 11.35 10.46
CA ILE A 14 1.14 11.59 9.85
C ILE A 14 1.22 10.87 8.49
N THR A 15 0.76 9.62 8.43
CA THR A 15 0.78 8.83 7.20
C THR A 15 -0.10 9.49 6.12
N GLN A 16 -1.27 9.99 6.49
CA GLN A 16 -2.17 10.70 5.59
C GLN A 16 -1.57 12.02 5.08
N ILE A 17 -0.91 12.80 5.96
CA ILE A 17 -0.23 14.04 5.58
C ILE A 17 0.90 13.75 4.59
N ILE A 18 1.73 12.74 4.87
CA ILE A 18 2.82 12.33 3.96
C ILE A 18 2.24 11.92 2.60
N GLN A 19 1.17 11.10 2.59
CA GLN A 19 0.55 10.68 1.34
C GLN A 19 -0.03 11.86 0.55
N LEU A 20 -0.66 12.83 1.22
CA LEU A 20 -1.20 14.03 0.59
C LEU A 20 -0.08 14.90 -0.02
N LEU A 21 1.03 15.06 0.70
CA LEU A 21 2.20 15.81 0.21
C LEU A 21 2.83 15.14 -1.01
N ILE A 22 2.96 13.81 -1.01
CA ILE A 22 3.46 13.06 -2.15
C ILE A 22 2.53 13.22 -3.36
N ALA A 23 1.22 13.07 -3.17
CA ALA A 23 0.24 13.22 -4.24
C ALA A 23 0.25 14.64 -4.83
N TRP A 24 0.36 15.66 -3.97
CA TRP A 24 0.48 17.05 -4.38
C TRP A 24 1.76 17.32 -5.18
N LEU A 25 2.91 16.81 -4.71
CA LEU A 25 4.20 16.96 -5.40
C LEU A 25 4.17 16.31 -6.78
N ILE A 26 3.66 15.08 -6.88
CA ILE A 26 3.53 14.36 -8.16
C ILE A 26 2.60 15.14 -9.10
N GLY A 27 1.44 15.59 -8.61
CA GLY A 27 0.53 16.41 -9.40
C GLY A 27 1.18 17.69 -9.92
N PHE A 28 1.99 18.36 -9.09
CA PHE A 28 2.76 19.54 -9.50
C PHE A 28 3.80 19.22 -10.58
N LEU A 29 4.53 18.11 -10.46
CA LEU A 29 5.53 17.68 -11.44
C LEU A 29 4.89 17.35 -12.80
N ILE A 30 3.75 16.66 -12.79
CA ILE A 30 3.00 16.31 -14.00
C ILE A 30 2.48 17.56 -14.70
N VAL A 31 1.87 18.50 -13.97
CA VAL A 31 1.27 19.71 -14.57
C VAL A 31 2.30 20.63 -15.24
N ASN A 32 3.55 20.60 -14.79
CA ASN A 32 4.63 21.41 -15.35
C ASN A 32 5.52 20.63 -16.34
N ASP A 33 5.11 19.44 -16.78
CA ASP A 33 5.87 18.56 -17.69
C ASP A 33 7.31 18.27 -17.22
N PHE A 34 7.56 18.31 -15.90
CA PHE A 34 8.89 18.03 -15.34
C PHE A 34 9.19 16.52 -15.23
N SER A 35 8.17 15.66 -15.28
CA SER A 35 8.31 14.21 -15.16
C SER A 35 7.55 13.50 -16.27
N GLU A 36 8.17 12.49 -16.89
CA GLU A 36 7.46 11.56 -17.75
C GLU A 36 6.72 10.55 -16.88
N TYR A 37 5.49 10.17 -17.29
CA TYR A 37 4.63 9.22 -16.57
C TYR A 37 5.30 7.88 -16.17
N ILE A 38 6.40 7.51 -16.83
CA ILE A 38 7.17 6.29 -16.54
C ILE A 38 7.97 6.37 -15.26
N ASP A 39 8.66 7.48 -15.05
CA ASP A 39 9.51 7.66 -13.88
C ASP A 39 8.63 7.69 -12.62
N ASP A 40 7.48 8.37 -12.71
CA ASP A 40 6.47 8.42 -11.64
C ASP A 40 5.92 7.03 -11.27
N THR A 41 5.69 6.16 -12.26
CA THR A 41 5.20 4.79 -12.02
C THR A 41 6.24 3.95 -11.29
N LEU A 42 7.52 4.08 -11.64
CA LEU A 42 8.62 3.38 -10.97
C LEU A 42 8.82 3.89 -9.54
N TYR A 43 8.82 5.21 -9.33
CA TYR A 43 8.91 5.80 -7.99
C TYR A 43 7.76 5.36 -7.10
N TYR A 44 6.54 5.34 -7.63
CA TYR A 44 5.37 4.85 -6.90
C TYR A 44 5.52 3.37 -6.51
N GLY A 45 6.02 2.53 -7.43
CA GLY A 45 6.31 1.12 -7.14
C GLY A 45 7.29 0.93 -5.97
N VAL A 46 8.36 1.73 -5.93
CA VAL A 46 9.35 1.70 -4.83
C VAL A 46 8.73 2.14 -3.51
N ILE A 47 7.96 3.23 -3.49
CA ILE A 47 7.28 3.72 -2.30
C ILE A 47 6.31 2.67 -1.74
N VAL A 48 5.52 2.03 -2.61
CA VAL A 48 4.59 0.96 -2.23
C VAL A 48 5.35 -0.24 -1.64
N ALA A 49 6.48 -0.63 -2.24
CA ALA A 49 7.29 -1.74 -1.74
C ALA A 49 7.85 -1.46 -0.33
N ILE A 50 8.36 -0.25 -0.10
CA ILE A 50 8.86 0.19 1.21
C ILE A 50 7.71 0.22 2.23
N GLY A 51 6.59 0.85 1.90
CA GLY A 51 5.42 0.94 2.77
C GLY A 51 4.86 -0.43 3.15
N THR A 52 4.78 -1.34 2.18
CA THR A 52 4.35 -2.73 2.40
C THR A 52 5.31 -3.47 3.35
N THR A 53 6.61 -3.24 3.21
CA THR A 53 7.62 -3.85 4.09
C THR A 53 7.44 -3.40 5.54
N PHE A 54 7.32 -2.08 5.78
CA PHE A 54 7.07 -1.55 7.12
C PHE A 54 5.75 -2.07 7.70
N TYR A 55 4.69 -2.10 6.90
CA TYR A 55 3.39 -2.65 7.28
C TYR A 55 3.50 -4.10 7.76
N LEU A 56 4.18 -4.96 7.00
CA LEU A 56 4.37 -6.37 7.35
C LEU A 56 5.20 -6.54 8.61
N LEU A 57 6.23 -5.70 8.82
CA LEU A 57 7.05 -5.73 10.04
C LEU A 57 6.21 -5.39 11.27
N VAL A 58 5.42 -4.31 11.23
CA VAL A 58 4.55 -3.89 12.34
C VAL A 58 3.48 -4.94 12.61
N TYR A 59 2.87 -5.51 11.56
CA TYR A 59 1.89 -6.58 11.72
C TYR A 59 2.49 -7.83 12.38
N ARG A 60 3.68 -8.27 11.95
CA ARG A 60 4.39 -9.40 12.55
C ARG A 60 4.77 -9.13 14.01
N GLN A 61 5.24 -7.93 14.33
CA GLN A 61 5.54 -7.55 15.71
C GLN A 61 4.29 -7.66 16.60
N ASN A 62 3.15 -7.14 16.15
CA ASN A 62 1.89 -7.26 16.89
C ASN A 62 1.46 -8.71 17.12
N LEU A 63 1.63 -9.60 16.12
CA LEU A 63 1.37 -11.03 16.27
C LEU A 63 2.29 -11.71 17.29
N ILE A 64 3.58 -11.38 17.28
CA ILE A 64 4.56 -11.91 18.23
C ILE A 64 4.21 -11.48 19.66
N VAL A 65 3.89 -10.20 19.87
CA VAL A 65 3.49 -9.69 21.19
C VAL A 65 2.18 -10.34 21.65
N LEU A 66 1.20 -10.54 20.75
CA LEU A 66 -0.02 -11.27 21.08
C LEU A 66 0.27 -12.73 21.48
N ALA A 67 1.18 -13.41 20.79
CA ALA A 67 1.57 -14.78 21.12
C ALA A 67 2.28 -14.87 22.48
N GLN A 68 3.12 -13.88 22.81
CA GLN A 68 3.78 -13.80 24.13
C GLN A 68 2.76 -13.57 25.25
N LEU A 69 1.76 -12.70 25.04
CA LEU A 69 0.72 -12.42 26.02
C LEU A 69 -0.21 -13.63 26.28
N LYS A 70 -0.34 -14.54 25.32
CA LYS A 70 -1.11 -15.80 25.49
C LYS A 70 -0.41 -16.85 26.36
N ARG A 71 0.91 -16.74 26.60
CA ARG A 71 1.68 -17.75 27.35
C ARG A 71 1.44 -17.75 28.87
N GLY A 72 0.60 -16.86 29.37
CA GLY A 72 0.14 -16.83 30.76
C GLY A 72 0.45 -15.51 31.45
N PRO A 73 -0.29 -15.18 32.53
CA PRO A 73 -0.09 -13.95 33.28
C PRO A 73 1.21 -14.04 34.09
N VAL A 74 2.22 -13.27 33.68
CA VAL A 74 3.39 -13.00 34.52
C VAL A 74 3.00 -11.90 35.52
N ILE A 75 3.14 -12.19 36.82
CA ILE A 75 2.87 -11.24 37.91
C ILE A 75 3.65 -9.94 37.63
N ASN A 76 2.97 -8.78 37.69
CA ASN A 76 3.44 -7.43 37.33
C ASN A 76 3.65 -7.08 35.84
N ARG A 77 3.39 -7.98 34.88
CA ARG A 77 3.42 -7.65 33.43
C ARG A 77 2.07 -7.74 32.73
N TYR A 78 1.06 -8.25 33.42
CA TYR A 78 -0.27 -8.43 32.85
C TYR A 78 -1.09 -7.13 32.91
N SER A 79 -1.19 -6.45 31.77
CA SER A 79 -2.15 -5.36 31.58
C SER A 79 -3.25 -5.82 30.63
N VAL A 80 -4.46 -5.97 31.17
CA VAL A 80 -5.67 -6.31 30.42
C VAL A 80 -5.87 -5.31 29.27
N LEU A 81 -5.62 -4.03 29.53
CA LEU A 81 -5.72 -2.94 28.55
C LEU A 81 -4.83 -3.20 27.32
N LYS A 82 -3.58 -3.60 27.53
CA LYS A 82 -2.62 -3.84 26.45
C LYS A 82 -3.05 -4.99 25.53
N ILE A 83 -3.68 -6.02 26.08
CA ILE A 83 -4.20 -7.15 25.28
C ILE A 83 -5.35 -6.68 24.38
N TYR A 84 -6.26 -5.85 24.91
CA TYR A 84 -7.36 -5.29 24.13
C TYR A 84 -6.84 -4.40 22.99
N GLN A 85 -5.90 -3.48 23.28
CA GLN A 85 -5.29 -2.61 22.27
C GLN A 85 -4.63 -3.41 21.14
N ILE A 86 -3.85 -4.45 21.45
CA ILE A 86 -3.19 -5.27 20.42
C ILE A 86 -4.21 -6.04 19.57
N ARG A 87 -5.28 -6.55 20.20
CA ARG A 87 -6.36 -7.24 19.46
C ARG A 87 -7.11 -6.28 18.53
N GLU A 88 -7.36 -5.07 18.98
CA GLU A 88 -7.97 -4.00 18.18
C GLU A 88 -7.08 -3.66 16.99
N ASN A 89 -5.79 -3.40 17.21
CA ASN A 89 -4.83 -3.12 16.14
C ASN A 89 -4.79 -4.25 15.10
N ILE A 90 -4.75 -5.52 15.51
CA ILE A 90 -4.77 -6.67 14.59
C ILE A 90 -6.08 -6.73 13.79
N THR A 91 -7.20 -6.38 14.41
CA THR A 91 -8.52 -6.33 13.73
C THR A 91 -8.51 -5.24 12.66
N ILE A 92 -8.00 -4.05 12.99
CA ILE A 92 -7.82 -2.94 12.04
C ILE A 92 -6.91 -3.39 10.88
N PHE A 93 -5.77 -4.00 11.16
CA PHE A 93 -4.87 -4.52 10.12
C PHE A 93 -5.55 -5.53 9.19
N ARG A 94 -6.41 -6.42 9.71
CA ARG A 94 -7.16 -7.36 8.86
C ARG A 94 -8.13 -6.65 7.92
N VAL A 95 -8.84 -5.64 8.43
CA VAL A 95 -9.75 -4.83 7.61
C VAL A 95 -8.97 -4.09 6.52
N ILE A 96 -7.87 -3.43 6.89
CA ILE A 96 -6.98 -2.74 5.93
C ILE A 96 -6.45 -3.72 4.88
N THR A 97 -6.02 -4.92 5.29
CA THR A 97 -5.52 -5.94 4.36
C THR A 97 -6.60 -6.40 3.37
N SER A 98 -7.84 -6.59 3.82
CA SER A 98 -8.97 -6.95 2.96
C SER A 98 -9.27 -5.87 1.92
N ILE A 99 -9.23 -4.60 2.33
CA ILE A 99 -9.40 -3.46 1.42
C ILE A 99 -8.23 -3.37 0.45
N ALA A 100 -7.00 -3.46 0.96
CA ALA A 100 -5.77 -3.39 0.18
C ALA A 100 -5.70 -4.50 -0.88
N GLN A 101 -6.12 -5.72 -0.56
CA GLN A 101 -6.17 -6.82 -1.53
C GLN A 101 -7.06 -6.48 -2.73
N ARG A 102 -8.27 -5.93 -2.49
CA ARG A 102 -9.19 -5.54 -3.57
C ARG A 102 -8.61 -4.41 -4.42
N LEU A 103 -7.98 -3.44 -3.77
CA LEU A 103 -7.26 -2.35 -4.43
C LEU A 103 -6.10 -2.87 -5.28
N ILE A 104 -5.29 -3.80 -4.76
CA ILE A 104 -4.20 -4.42 -5.51
C ILE A 104 -4.74 -5.14 -6.74
N PHE A 105 -5.82 -5.92 -6.62
CA PHE A 105 -6.42 -6.59 -7.77
C PHE A 105 -6.95 -5.60 -8.81
N ALA A 106 -7.54 -4.48 -8.38
CA ALA A 106 -8.00 -3.43 -9.29
C ALA A 106 -6.84 -2.69 -9.97
N CYS A 107 -5.74 -2.44 -9.25
CA CYS A 107 -4.57 -1.72 -9.76
C CYS A 107 -3.59 -2.63 -10.52
N MET A 108 -3.62 -3.94 -10.35
CA MET A 108 -2.64 -4.85 -10.96
C MET A 108 -2.57 -4.74 -12.49
N PRO A 109 -3.70 -4.72 -13.23
CA PRO A 109 -3.67 -4.70 -14.69
C PRO A 109 -2.92 -3.52 -15.30
N PRO A 110 -3.11 -2.25 -14.90
CA PRO A 110 -2.35 -1.13 -15.47
C PRO A 110 -0.85 -1.23 -15.17
N PHE A 111 -0.46 -1.73 -14.00
CA PHE A 111 0.94 -2.00 -13.68
C PHE A 111 1.57 -3.13 -14.52
N ILE A 112 0.77 -4.00 -15.14
CA ILE A 112 1.25 -5.07 -16.03
C ILE A 112 1.25 -4.60 -17.49
N PHE A 113 0.14 -4.04 -17.98
CA PHE A 113 -0.02 -3.70 -19.40
C PHE A 113 0.84 -2.52 -19.83
N TYR A 114 1.02 -1.52 -18.97
CA TYR A 114 1.82 -0.33 -19.28
C TYR A 114 3.30 -0.64 -19.56
N PRO A 115 4.03 -1.38 -18.70
CA PRO A 115 5.42 -1.73 -18.99
C PRO A 115 5.54 -2.69 -20.19
N ILE A 116 4.59 -3.59 -20.40
CA ILE A 116 4.58 -4.46 -21.59
C ILE A 116 4.51 -3.62 -22.87
N TYR A 117 3.61 -2.64 -22.93
CA TYR A 117 3.49 -1.73 -24.06
C TYR A 117 4.80 -0.98 -24.35
N LYS A 118 5.49 -0.51 -23.30
CA LYS A 118 6.72 0.28 -23.44
C LYS A 118 7.96 -0.57 -23.76
N LEU A 119 8.07 -1.74 -23.15
CA LEU A 119 9.25 -2.62 -23.29
C LEU A 119 9.28 -3.35 -24.64
N VAL A 120 8.13 -3.54 -25.30
CA VAL A 120 8.05 -4.16 -26.63
C VAL A 120 8.28 -3.09 -27.71
N PRO A 121 9.41 -3.12 -28.42
CA PRO A 121 9.71 -2.13 -29.46
C PRO A 121 8.79 -2.30 -30.68
N PRO A 122 8.47 -1.21 -31.40
CA PRO A 122 7.75 -1.30 -32.66
C PRO A 122 8.52 -2.12 -33.70
N ASN A 123 7.80 -2.81 -34.60
CA ASN A 123 8.33 -3.46 -35.80
C ASN A 123 9.14 -4.75 -35.57
N ILE A 124 8.99 -5.42 -34.43
CA ILE A 124 9.62 -6.74 -34.17
C ILE A 124 8.64 -7.91 -34.46
N GLY A 125 7.43 -7.61 -34.96
CA GLY A 125 6.40 -8.61 -35.24
C GLY A 125 5.50 -8.95 -34.04
N TYR A 126 5.70 -8.31 -32.89
CA TYR A 126 4.84 -8.41 -31.70
C TYR A 126 3.86 -7.23 -31.56
N ASP A 127 3.57 -6.51 -32.66
CA ASP A 127 2.70 -5.33 -32.62
C ASP A 127 1.28 -5.64 -32.15
N GLY A 128 0.79 -6.87 -32.38
CA GLY A 128 -0.50 -7.33 -31.85
C GLY A 128 -0.55 -7.33 -30.31
N LEU A 129 0.52 -7.78 -29.64
CA LEU A 129 0.60 -7.80 -28.19
C LEU A 129 0.68 -6.38 -27.61
N ARG A 130 1.39 -5.49 -28.32
CA ARG A 130 1.48 -4.07 -27.98
C ARG A 130 0.10 -3.39 -28.08
N LEU A 131 -0.63 -3.60 -29.16
CA LEU A 131 -1.98 -3.05 -29.36
C LEU A 131 -2.98 -3.59 -28.34
N VAL A 132 -2.97 -4.90 -28.06
CA VAL A 132 -3.83 -5.51 -27.03
C VAL A 132 -3.55 -4.89 -25.66
N SER A 133 -2.28 -4.64 -25.32
CA SER A 133 -1.91 -4.04 -24.04
C SER A 133 -2.44 -2.62 -23.89
N VAL A 134 -2.38 -1.80 -24.95
CA VAL A 134 -2.97 -0.45 -24.97
C VAL A 134 -4.48 -0.52 -24.83
N SER A 135 -5.15 -1.36 -25.62
CA SER A 135 -6.62 -1.47 -25.57
C SER A 135 -7.12 -1.96 -24.20
N MET A 136 -6.39 -2.87 -23.56
CA MET A 136 -6.71 -3.32 -22.20
C MET A 136 -6.46 -2.23 -21.16
N TYR A 137 -5.40 -1.44 -21.32
CA TYR A 137 -5.13 -0.29 -20.46
C TYR A 137 -6.23 0.78 -20.58
N ASP A 138 -6.61 1.14 -21.80
CA ASP A 138 -7.67 2.13 -22.06
C ASP A 138 -9.04 1.65 -21.55
N CYS A 139 -9.41 0.40 -21.82
CA CYS A 139 -10.65 -0.20 -21.33
C CYS A 139 -10.75 -0.09 -19.80
N LEU A 140 -9.64 -0.32 -19.12
CA LEU A 140 -9.59 -0.32 -17.67
C LEU A 140 -9.58 1.09 -17.06
N LEU A 141 -9.07 2.09 -17.78
CA LEU A 141 -9.21 3.50 -17.40
C LEU A 141 -10.63 4.04 -17.63
N THR A 142 -11.38 3.46 -18.57
CA THR A 142 -12.77 3.88 -18.87
C THR A 142 -13.82 3.26 -17.96
N MET A 143 -13.47 2.24 -17.17
CA MET A 143 -14.34 1.61 -16.17
C MET A 143 -14.30 2.33 -14.83
#